data_AF-A0A0Q6P4A0-F1
#
_entry.id   AF-A0A0Q6P4A0-F1
#
_cell.length_a   1.000
_cell.length_b   1.000
_cell.length_c   1.000
_cell.angle_alpha   90.00
_cell.angle_beta   90.00
_cell.angle_gamma   90.00
#
_symmetry.space_group_name_H-M   'P 1'
#
loop_
_entity.id
_entity.type
_entity.pdbx_description
1 polymer ?
#
loop_
_entity_poly.entity_id
_entity_poly.type
_entity_poly.pdbx_seq_one_letter_code
_entity_poly.pdbx_strand_id
1 'polypeptide(L)'
;MTVSNNSLDVAVLEWCKLMADRNDKHHWSHVVTDAAAFEGSLLTAIGMTKDEFAGYETAMRRYRDKFIAHLDSDAEMDIPQLEQAERAVAFYHSHVVEQEAEGIDLHGLPATGAQMATYYHAEERSAAIRYDAAMQPVAG
;
A
#
# COMPACT_ATOMS: atom_id res chain seq x y z
N MET A 1 -3.37 -18.96 15.45
CA MET A 1 -4.05 -17.78 14.87
C MET A 1 -3.08 -16.62 14.95
N THR A 2 -2.42 -16.26 13.85
CA THR A 2 -1.59 -15.04 13.69
C THR A 2 -1.36 -14.80 12.19
N VAL A 3 -2.45 -14.55 11.44
CA VAL A 3 -2.35 -14.14 10.02
C VAL A 3 -2.35 -12.61 9.90
N SER A 4 -2.77 -11.88 10.94
CA SER A 4 -2.91 -10.42 10.94
C SER A 4 -1.59 -9.64 11.01
N ASN A 5 -0.53 -10.20 11.62
CA ASN A 5 0.76 -9.50 11.71
C ASN A 5 1.42 -9.40 10.33
N ASN A 6 1.44 -10.51 9.58
CA ASN A 6 2.13 -10.56 8.29
C ASN A 6 1.53 -9.63 7.23
N SER A 7 0.20 -9.51 7.14
CA SER A 7 -0.42 -8.68 6.10
C SER A 7 -0.20 -7.18 6.31
N LEU A 8 -0.27 -6.71 7.56
CA LEU A 8 0.03 -5.32 7.89
C LEU A 8 1.50 -5.01 7.67
N ASP A 9 2.38 -5.91 8.12
CA ASP A 9 3.81 -5.76 7.96
C ASP A 9 4.21 -5.71 6.48
N VAL A 10 3.65 -6.61 5.66
CA VAL A 10 3.85 -6.59 4.20
C VAL A 10 3.30 -5.30 3.58
N ALA A 11 2.11 -4.85 3.97
CA ALA A 11 1.53 -3.61 3.44
C ALA A 11 2.43 -2.41 3.73
N VAL A 12 2.92 -2.27 4.96
CA VAL A 12 3.82 -1.16 5.33
C VAL A 12 5.17 -1.30 4.63
N LEU A 13 5.74 -2.50 4.53
CA LEU A 13 7.00 -2.75 3.81
C LEU A 13 6.92 -2.33 2.35
N GLU A 14 5.91 -2.83 1.62
CA GLU A 14 5.75 -2.51 0.20
C GLU A 14 5.40 -1.02 -0.01
N TRP A 15 4.59 -0.44 0.88
CA TRP A 15 4.32 0.99 0.84
C TRP A 15 5.58 1.82 1.02
N CYS A 16 6.48 1.45 1.95
CA CYS A 16 7.73 2.17 2.16
C CYS A 16 8.63 2.14 0.91
N LYS A 17 8.75 0.99 0.24
CA LYS A 17 9.52 0.89 -1.01
C LYS A 17 8.96 1.80 -2.10
N LEU A 18 7.63 1.81 -2.26
CA LEU A 18 6.97 2.60 -3.29
C LEU A 18 7.01 4.10 -3.00
N MET A 19 6.78 4.50 -1.75
CA MET A 19 6.44 5.89 -1.40
C MET A 19 7.49 6.61 -0.57
N ALA A 20 8.25 5.91 0.28
CA ALA A 20 9.08 6.53 1.30
C ALA A 20 10.58 6.40 1.02
N ASP A 21 11.02 5.28 0.45
CA ASP A 21 12.44 4.98 0.30
C ASP A 21 12.95 5.44 -1.08
N ARG A 22 13.35 6.71 -1.19
CA ARG A 22 13.81 7.32 -2.47
C ARG A 22 14.93 6.57 -3.20
N ASN A 23 15.74 5.81 -2.46
CA ASN A 23 16.83 5.00 -3.01
C ASN A 23 16.39 3.60 -3.45
N ASP A 24 15.18 3.17 -3.10
CA ASP A 24 14.63 1.89 -3.56
C ASP A 24 14.33 1.99 -5.07
N LYS A 25 14.66 0.95 -5.82
CA LYS A 25 14.46 0.90 -7.27
C LYS A 25 12.98 0.94 -7.68
N HIS A 26 12.07 0.63 -6.76
CA HIS A 26 10.63 0.65 -6.98
C HIS A 26 9.96 1.96 -6.55
N HIS A 27 10.73 2.89 -5.99
CA HIS A 27 10.19 4.18 -5.57
C HIS A 27 9.56 4.91 -6.77
N TRP A 28 8.38 5.51 -6.55
CA TRP A 28 7.55 6.11 -7.61
C TRP A 28 8.33 7.08 -8.51
N SER A 29 9.31 7.80 -7.96
CA SER A 29 10.09 8.79 -8.71
C SER A 29 10.99 8.18 -9.80
N HIS A 30 11.23 6.87 -9.77
CA HIS A 30 11.98 6.16 -10.81
C HIS A 30 11.06 5.56 -11.88
N VAL A 31 9.74 5.59 -11.65
CA VAL A 31 8.73 5.02 -12.53
C VAL A 31 8.00 6.11 -13.30
N VAL A 32 7.70 7.24 -12.67
CA VAL A 32 6.95 8.33 -13.30
C VAL A 32 7.86 9.22 -14.15
N THR A 33 7.36 9.65 -15.30
CA THR A 33 8.14 10.48 -16.24
C THR A 33 8.32 11.92 -15.73
N ASP A 34 7.28 12.54 -15.18
CA ASP A 34 7.33 13.89 -14.58
C ASP A 34 7.10 13.82 -13.06
N ALA A 35 8.21 13.67 -12.32
CA ALA A 35 8.16 13.53 -10.86
C ALA A 35 7.59 14.75 -10.13
N ALA A 36 7.78 15.96 -10.65
CA ALA A 36 7.31 17.18 -9.98
C ALA A 36 5.79 17.33 -10.15
N ALA A 37 5.28 17.09 -11.36
CA ALA A 37 3.84 17.10 -11.62
C ALA A 37 3.12 15.96 -10.87
N PHE A 38 3.74 14.78 -10.82
CA PHE A 38 3.23 13.65 -10.05
C PHE A 38 3.16 13.97 -8.55
N GLU A 39 4.24 14.47 -7.93
CA GLU A 39 4.26 14.79 -6.49
C GLU A 39 3.14 15.79 -6.13
N GLY A 40 2.96 16.85 -6.93
CA GLY A 40 1.88 17.81 -6.72
C GLY A 40 0.47 17.20 -6.83
N SER A 41 0.28 16.31 -7.79
CA SER A 41 -1.01 15.64 -8.01
C SER A 41 -1.31 14.61 -6.92
N LEU A 42 -0.32 13.84 -6.50
CA LEU A 42 -0.41 12.89 -5.39
C LEU A 42 -0.81 13.61 -4.10
N LEU A 43 -0.08 14.67 -3.73
CA LEU A 43 -0.35 15.45 -2.53
C LEU A 43 -1.77 16.03 -2.53
N THR A 44 -2.23 16.52 -3.68
CA THR A 44 -3.61 16.98 -3.88
C THR A 44 -4.62 15.84 -3.70
N ALA A 45 -4.35 14.66 -4.26
CA ALA A 45 -5.26 13.51 -4.20
C ALA A 45 -5.43 12.94 -2.79
N ILE A 46 -4.37 12.95 -1.98
CA ILE A 46 -4.42 12.50 -0.58
C ILE A 46 -4.78 13.63 0.40
N GLY A 47 -4.82 14.88 -0.07
CA GLY A 47 -5.18 16.04 0.74
C GLY A 47 -4.12 16.41 1.78
N MET A 48 -2.84 16.23 1.44
CA MET A 48 -1.71 16.55 2.31
C MET A 48 -0.82 17.63 1.67
N THR A 49 -0.20 18.43 2.52
CA THR A 49 0.98 19.22 2.16
C THR A 49 2.23 18.35 2.08
N LYS A 50 3.30 18.89 1.49
CA LYS A 50 4.59 18.21 1.41
C LYS A 50 5.16 17.88 2.80
N ASP A 51 5.03 18.79 3.75
CA ASP A 51 5.54 18.59 5.12
C ASP A 51 4.73 17.53 5.87
N GLU A 52 3.40 17.51 5.70
CA GLU A 52 2.54 16.46 6.27
C GLU A 52 2.87 15.10 5.68
N PHE A 53 3.08 15.01 4.36
CA PHE A 53 3.46 13.76 3.72
C PHE A 53 4.84 13.27 4.18
N ALA A 54 5.83 14.17 4.31
CA ALA A 54 7.14 13.81 4.85
C ALA A 54 7.06 13.33 6.32
N GLY A 55 6.19 13.93 7.12
CA GLY A 55 5.86 13.46 8.47
C GLY A 55 5.25 12.06 8.45
N TYR A 56 4.29 11.83 7.55
CA TYR A 56 3.63 10.54 7.37
C TYR A 56 4.59 9.44 6.92
N GLU A 57 5.46 9.69 5.93
CA GLU A 57 6.51 8.76 5.53
C GLU A 57 7.42 8.39 6.71
N THR A 58 7.73 9.36 7.57
CA THR A 58 8.56 9.14 8.76
C THR A 58 7.87 8.24 9.77
N ALA A 59 6.56 8.39 9.97
CA ALA A 59 5.77 7.49 10.81
C ALA A 59 5.72 6.06 10.25
N MET A 60 5.50 5.91 8.93
CA MET A 60 5.52 4.61 8.25
C MET A 60 6.88 3.90 8.36
N ARG A 61 7.98 4.63 8.12
CA ARG A 61 9.35 4.11 8.30
C ARG A 61 9.63 3.72 9.75
N ARG A 62 9.18 4.52 10.73
CA ARG A 62 9.32 4.19 12.15
C ARG A 62 8.60 2.89 12.48
N TYR A 63 7.38 2.69 12.00
CA TYR A 63 6.65 1.43 12.19
C TYR A 63 7.45 0.25 11.62
N ARG A 64 7.91 0.36 10.36
CA ARG A 64 8.75 -0.67 9.71
C ARG A 64 9.99 -1.00 10.54
N ASP A 65 10.76 0.02 10.89
CA ASP A 65 12.05 -0.17 11.52
C ASP A 65 11.88 -0.76 12.93
N LYS A 66 10.86 -0.35 13.68
CA LYS A 66 10.66 -0.82 15.07
C LYS A 66 9.94 -2.15 15.18
N PHE A 67 8.87 -2.36 14.42
CA PHE A 67 7.98 -3.51 14.62
C PHE A 67 8.18 -4.64 13.61
N ILE A 68 8.74 -4.33 12.43
CA ILE A 68 9.00 -5.34 11.39
C ILE A 68 10.47 -5.77 11.41
N ALA A 69 11.41 -4.82 11.43
CA ALA A 69 12.84 -5.13 11.32
C ALA A 69 13.48 -5.56 12.65
N HIS A 70 13.04 -5.00 13.77
CA HIS A 70 13.64 -5.27 15.08
C HIS A 70 12.77 -6.14 16.00
N LEU A 71 11.48 -6.36 15.68
CA LEU A 71 10.53 -7.24 16.40
C LEU A 71 10.44 -7.03 17.93
N ASP A 72 11.07 -5.98 18.46
CA ASP A 72 11.23 -5.73 19.88
C ASP A 72 11.83 -4.31 20.04
N SER A 73 11.07 -3.34 20.57
CA SER A 73 11.66 -2.07 21.04
C SER A 73 10.68 -1.25 21.88
N ASP A 74 9.41 -1.16 21.48
CA ASP A 74 8.46 -0.22 22.10
C ASP A 74 7.27 -0.98 22.70
N ALA A 75 6.85 -0.57 23.91
CA ALA A 75 5.74 -1.19 24.64
C ALA A 75 4.36 -0.87 24.05
N GLU A 76 4.27 0.15 23.18
CA GLU A 76 3.05 0.55 22.47
C GLU A 76 3.31 0.56 20.97
N MET A 77 2.44 -0.11 20.22
CA MET A 77 2.48 -0.17 18.77
C MET A 77 1.66 0.99 18.17
N ASP A 78 2.36 2.01 17.67
CA ASP A 78 1.75 3.15 16.99
C ASP A 78 1.60 2.84 15.49
N ILE A 79 0.42 2.35 15.10
CA ILE A 79 0.11 2.00 13.71
C ILE A 79 -0.29 3.29 12.96
N PRO A 80 0.43 3.68 11.90
CA PRO A 80 0.08 4.84 11.08
C PRO A 80 -1.27 4.67 10.35
N GLN A 81 -1.91 5.78 10.01
CA GLN A 81 -3.24 5.80 9.36
C GLN A 81 -3.21 5.22 7.94
N LEU A 82 -3.53 3.95 7.79
CA LEU A 82 -3.42 3.23 6.51
C LEU A 82 -4.35 3.72 5.41
N GLU A 83 -5.44 4.41 5.73
CA GLU A 83 -6.33 5.02 4.72
C GLU A 83 -5.56 5.96 3.78
N GLN A 84 -4.59 6.71 4.31
CA GLN A 84 -3.77 7.60 3.50
C GLN A 84 -2.75 6.85 2.66
N ALA A 85 -2.22 5.74 3.18
CA ALA A 85 -1.38 4.84 2.41
C ALA A 85 -2.13 4.22 1.23
N GLU A 86 -3.37 3.76 1.47
CA GLU A 86 -4.25 3.18 0.45
C GLU A 86 -4.55 4.21 -0.65
N ARG A 87 -4.95 5.43 -0.28
CA ARG A 87 -5.23 6.51 -1.24
C ARG A 87 -4.00 6.85 -2.09
N ALA A 88 -2.82 6.91 -1.48
CA ALA A 88 -1.57 7.16 -2.20
C ALA A 88 -1.28 6.06 -3.23
N VAL A 89 -1.44 4.79 -2.85
CA VAL A 89 -1.20 3.65 -3.75
C VAL A 89 -2.24 3.57 -4.84
N ALA A 90 -3.53 3.82 -4.54
CA ALA A 90 -4.60 3.85 -5.53
C ALA A 90 -4.38 4.96 -6.58
N PHE A 91 -3.92 6.13 -6.14
CA PHE A 91 -3.54 7.22 -7.02
C PHE A 91 -2.34 6.83 -7.89
N TYR A 92 -1.25 6.36 -7.28
CA TYR A 92 -0.04 5.94 -8.00
C TYR A 92 -0.33 4.87 -9.04
N HIS A 93 -1.11 3.84 -8.68
CA HIS A 93 -1.52 2.80 -9.61
C HIS A 93 -2.28 3.39 -10.80
N SER A 94 -3.28 4.24 -10.55
CA SER A 94 -4.07 4.85 -11.63
C SER A 94 -3.19 5.68 -12.56
N HIS A 95 -2.26 6.47 -11.99
CA HIS A 95 -1.28 7.24 -12.78
C HIS A 95 -0.41 6.35 -13.65
N VAL A 96 0.16 5.28 -13.07
CA VAL A 96 1.00 4.34 -13.82
C VAL A 96 0.22 3.72 -14.97
N VAL A 97 -1.00 3.23 -14.74
CA VAL A 97 -1.77 2.61 -15.82
C VAL A 97 -2.15 3.61 -16.91
N GLU A 98 -2.58 4.80 -16.53
CA GLU A 98 -3.12 5.77 -17.47
C GLU A 98 -2.04 6.54 -18.24
N GLN A 99 -0.84 6.71 -17.66
CA GLN A 99 0.17 7.64 -18.15
C GLN A 99 1.54 7.05 -18.39
N GLU A 100 1.92 5.95 -17.72
CA GLU A 100 3.30 5.43 -17.77
C GLU A 100 3.40 4.04 -18.40
N ALA A 101 2.37 3.19 -18.27
CA ALA A 101 2.42 1.81 -18.72
C ALA A 101 2.10 1.68 -20.22
N GLU A 102 2.86 0.81 -20.90
CA GLU A 102 2.51 0.38 -22.26
C GLU A 102 1.51 -0.79 -22.20
N GLY A 103 0.65 -0.95 -23.21
CA GLY A 103 -0.50 -1.88 -23.15
C GLY A 103 -0.17 -3.37 -22.93
N ILE A 104 1.11 -3.78 -23.02
CA ILE A 104 1.58 -5.14 -22.70
C ILE A 104 1.96 -5.28 -21.22
N ASP A 105 2.36 -4.21 -20.54
CA ASP A 105 2.95 -4.25 -19.20
C ASP A 105 1.95 -4.65 -18.10
N LEU A 106 0.64 -4.50 -18.36
CA LEU A 106 -0.42 -4.64 -17.36
C LEU A 106 -1.43 -5.75 -17.69
N HIS A 107 -1.11 -6.65 -18.62
CA HIS A 107 -2.04 -7.69 -19.06
C HIS A 107 -2.51 -8.57 -17.88
N GLY A 108 -3.80 -8.47 -17.54
CA GLY A 108 -4.45 -9.24 -16.46
C GLY A 108 -4.56 -8.53 -15.12
N LEU A 109 -4.05 -7.30 -15.00
CA LEU A 109 -4.23 -6.44 -13.83
C LEU A 109 -5.38 -5.44 -14.03
N PRO A 110 -6.01 -4.95 -12.95
CA PRO A 110 -6.98 -3.87 -13.02
C PRO A 110 -6.35 -2.66 -13.71
N ALA A 111 -7.05 -2.06 -14.67
CA ALA A 111 -6.52 -0.96 -15.46
C ALA A 111 -6.82 0.43 -14.87
N THR A 112 -7.56 0.51 -13.76
CA THR A 112 -7.90 1.79 -13.10
C THR A 112 -7.98 1.60 -11.59
N GLY A 113 -7.87 2.68 -10.81
CA GLY A 113 -8.07 2.64 -9.36
C GLY A 113 -9.46 2.13 -8.94
N ALA A 114 -10.50 2.42 -9.73
CA ALA A 114 -11.85 1.91 -9.47
C ALA A 114 -11.95 0.38 -9.70
N GLN A 115 -11.27 -0.13 -10.74
CA GLN A 115 -11.17 -1.57 -10.97
C GLN A 115 -10.33 -2.25 -9.88
N MET A 116 -9.28 -1.58 -9.39
CA MET A 116 -8.47 -2.05 -8.28
C MET A 116 -9.29 -2.19 -6.99
N ALA A 117 -10.06 -1.17 -6.61
CA ALA A 117 -10.95 -1.24 -5.45
C ALA A 117 -11.98 -2.38 -5.57
N THR A 118 -12.55 -2.54 -6.77
CA THR A 118 -13.47 -3.65 -7.07
C THR A 118 -12.79 -5.02 -6.94
N TYR A 119 -11.56 -5.14 -7.44
CA TYR A 119 -10.75 -6.35 -7.34
C TYR A 119 -10.43 -6.69 -5.88
N TYR A 120 -9.98 -5.72 -5.09
CA TYR A 120 -9.69 -5.95 -3.66
C TYR A 120 -10.93 -6.33 -2.86
N HIS A 121 -12.07 -5.66 -3.05
CA HIS A 121 -13.31 -6.05 -2.38
C HIS A 121 -13.79 -7.45 -2.78
N ALA A 122 -13.55 -7.88 -4.02
CA ALA A 122 -13.85 -9.25 -4.45
C ALA A 122 -12.92 -10.28 -3.77
N GLU A 123 -11.64 -9.96 -3.63
CA GLU A 123 -10.68 -10.80 -2.91
C GLU A 123 -10.96 -10.85 -1.40
N GLU A 124 -11.30 -9.73 -0.77
CA GLU A 124 -11.73 -9.67 0.65
C GLU A 124 -12.93 -10.58 0.89
N ARG A 125 -13.98 -10.47 0.06
CA ARG A 125 -15.17 -11.33 0.14
C ARG A 125 -14.80 -12.81 -0.07
N SER A 126 -13.89 -13.10 -0.99
CA SER A 126 -13.45 -14.48 -1.27
C SER A 126 -12.60 -15.04 -0.13
N ALA A 127 -11.75 -14.24 0.51
CA ALA A 127 -10.99 -14.60 1.69
C ALA A 127 -11.91 -14.87 2.89
N ALA A 128 -12.92 -14.02 3.10
CA ALA A 128 -13.92 -14.22 4.15
C ALA A 128 -14.68 -15.55 3.97
N ILE A 129 -15.13 -15.86 2.75
CA ILE A 129 -15.80 -17.13 2.44
C ILE A 129 -14.88 -18.33 2.73
N ARG A 130 -13.60 -18.25 2.33
CA ARG A 130 -12.63 -19.34 2.57
C ARG A 130 -12.31 -19.51 4.05
N TYR A 131 -12.24 -18.41 4.81
CA TYR A 131 -12.05 -18.44 6.25
C TYR A 131 -13.24 -19.10 6.96
N ASP A 132 -14.47 -18.71 6.62
CA ASP A 132 -15.68 -19.32 7.17
C ASP A 132 -15.76 -20.81 6.85
N ALA A 133 -15.41 -21.21 5.63
CA ALA A 133 -15.36 -22.62 5.23
C ALA A 133 -14.28 -23.41 6.01
N ALA A 134 -13.13 -22.80 6.31
CA ALA A 134 -12.06 -23.41 7.08
C ALA A 134 -12.37 -23.51 8.59
N MET A 135 -13.29 -22.68 9.09
CA MET A 135 -13.72 -22.64 10.50
C MET A 135 -14.96 -23.51 10.80
N GLN A 136 -15.58 -24.13 9.78
CA GLN A 136 -16.64 -25.10 10.04
C GLN A 136 -16.08 -26.34 10.75
N PRO A 137 -16.70 -26.81 11.85
CA PRO A 137 -16.20 -27.97 12.57
C PRO A 137 -16.27 -29.20 11.66
N VAL A 138 -15.18 -29.96 11.61
CA VAL A 138 -15.15 -31.25 10.93
C VAL A 138 -16.14 -32.16 11.68
N ALA A 139 -17.29 -32.45 11.06
CA ALA A 139 -18.25 -33.39 11.61
C ALA A 139 -17.57 -34.77 11.64
N GLY A 140 -17.34 -35.27 12.86
CA GLY A 140 -16.83 -36.62 13.12
C GLY A 140 -17.87 -37.70 12.87
#